data_AF-A0A6H1N5Q4-F1
#
_entry.id   AF-A0A6H1N5Q4-F1
#
_cell.length_a   1.000
_cell.length_b   1.000
_cell.length_c   1.000
_cell.angle_alpha   90.00
_cell.angle_beta   90.00
_cell.angle_gamma   90.00
#
_symmetry.space_group_name_H-M   'P 1'
#
loop_
_entity.id
_entity.type
_entity.pdbx_description
1 polymer ?
#
loop_
_entity_poly.entity_id
_entity_poly.type
_entity_poly.pdbx_seq_one_letter_code
_entity_poly.pdbx_strand_id
1 'polypeptide(L)'
;MVALSRGRGPIDHVLLLGLWDAARDALEVQKRSASLPTSISFDEAWTMRDPAAPRLWALAGVGGDDLAAYGPDLASGTAPAFVVAGPAKSGRSTALVNIAHSLLASGTQLASATPKPSPLRELADQDGAVACFDQDDIGHDELEETLAVASAEEPVVVVMDDAEVLGECDARRVLRNLLEHGFDEGTALVLAGDEDKLGPSCPWPGKAKRAHRGLLLSPQERHAWSGTPVIGSASRRATPLSAALSLLAGAGSTSGTANLWQ
;
A
#
# COMPACT_ATOMS: atom_id res chain seq x y z
N MET A 1 34.67 25.28 11.86
CA MET A 1 35.53 26.49 11.95
C MET A 1 35.69 27.04 10.54
N VAL A 2 34.91 28.06 10.18
CA VAL A 2 35.03 28.83 8.92
C VAL A 2 34.74 30.29 9.27
N ALA A 3 35.49 31.20 8.65
CA ALA A 3 35.84 32.55 9.11
C ALA A 3 34.69 33.59 9.07
N LEU A 4 34.74 34.52 10.02
CA LEU A 4 33.92 35.73 10.07
C LEU A 4 34.59 36.85 9.26
N SER A 5 33.88 37.39 8.26
CA SER A 5 34.22 38.67 7.61
C SER A 5 33.29 39.76 8.15
N ARG A 6 33.87 40.91 8.53
CA ARG A 6 33.15 42.10 9.03
C ARG A 6 32.69 42.96 7.84
N GLY A 7 31.38 43.23 7.76
CA GLY A 7 30.78 44.34 7.02
C GLY A 7 29.60 44.90 7.82
N ARG A 8 29.57 46.22 8.04
CA ARG A 8 28.50 46.95 8.75
C ARG A 8 27.59 47.60 7.71
N GLY A 9 26.30 47.28 7.71
CA GLY A 9 25.26 48.10 7.08
C GLY A 9 23.87 47.89 7.73
N PRO A 10 22.99 48.91 7.79
CA PRO A 10 21.63 48.79 8.33
C PRO A 10 20.71 47.87 7.50
N ILE A 11 21.14 47.48 6.29
CA ILE A 11 20.43 46.55 5.39
C ILE A 11 20.59 45.09 5.86
N ASP A 12 21.67 44.76 6.58
CA ASP A 12 21.96 43.40 7.02
C ASP A 12 21.01 42.92 8.13
N HIS A 13 20.50 43.84 8.96
CA HIS A 13 19.59 43.50 10.06
C HIS A 13 18.17 43.12 9.60
N VAL A 14 17.69 43.72 8.50
CA VAL A 14 16.36 43.43 7.94
C VAL A 14 16.35 42.07 7.23
N LEU A 15 17.44 41.75 6.51
CA LEU A 15 17.64 40.42 5.92
C LEU A 15 17.78 39.34 7.00
N LEU A 16 18.48 39.60 8.11
CA LEU A 16 18.61 38.65 9.22
C LEU A 16 17.27 38.35 9.91
N LEU A 17 16.40 39.36 10.10
CA LEU A 17 15.08 39.18 10.69
C LEU A 17 14.12 38.44 9.75
N GLY A 18 14.15 38.75 8.44
CA GLY A 18 13.36 38.00 7.44
C GLY A 18 13.79 36.54 7.28
N LEU A 19 15.10 36.26 7.39
CA LEU A 19 15.63 34.89 7.46
C LEU A 19 15.24 34.17 8.75
N TRP A 20 15.10 34.89 9.86
CA TRP A 20 14.72 34.30 11.15
C TRP A 20 13.21 34.05 11.25
N ASP A 21 12.37 34.89 10.67
CA ASP A 21 10.93 34.65 10.55
C ASP A 21 10.66 33.52 9.53
N ALA A 22 11.36 33.48 8.39
CA ALA A 22 11.27 32.36 7.45
C ALA A 22 11.79 31.04 8.05
N ALA A 23 12.87 31.08 8.85
CA ALA A 23 13.36 29.91 9.57
C ALA A 23 12.42 29.51 10.72
N ARG A 24 11.76 30.48 11.38
CA ARG A 24 10.74 30.22 12.41
C ARG A 24 9.48 29.64 11.79
N ASP A 25 9.02 30.15 10.66
CA ASP A 25 7.91 29.60 9.89
C ASP A 25 8.26 28.21 9.36
N ALA A 26 9.48 27.98 8.86
CA ALA A 26 9.94 26.65 8.47
C ALA A 26 10.02 25.69 9.67
N LEU A 27 10.47 26.16 10.84
CA LEU A 27 10.48 25.40 12.10
C LEU A 27 9.08 25.22 12.69
N GLU A 28 8.14 26.13 12.45
CA GLU A 28 6.75 26.05 12.87
C GLU A 28 5.95 25.12 11.95
N VAL A 29 6.21 25.12 10.64
CA VAL A 29 5.72 24.11 9.69
C VAL A 29 6.24 22.73 10.08
N GLN A 30 7.53 22.62 10.41
CA GLN A 30 8.12 21.38 10.94
C GLN A 30 7.54 20.99 12.32
N LYS A 31 6.97 21.93 13.08
CA LYS A 31 6.24 21.68 14.34
C LYS A 31 4.74 21.46 14.15
N ARG A 32 4.17 21.79 13.00
CA ARG A 32 2.79 21.44 12.59
C ARG A 32 2.76 20.05 11.97
N SER A 33 3.55 19.12 12.52
CA SER A 33 3.20 17.72 12.45
C SER A 33 1.85 17.59 13.16
N ALA A 34 0.76 17.55 12.38
CA ALA A 34 -0.49 17.01 12.88
C ALA A 34 -0.14 15.62 13.42
N SER A 35 -0.41 15.38 14.70
CA SER A 35 -0.19 14.06 15.27
C SER A 35 -1.05 13.09 14.49
N LEU A 36 -0.41 12.11 13.84
CA LEU A 36 -1.16 11.07 13.13
C LEU A 36 -2.10 10.38 14.13
N PRO A 37 -3.36 10.15 13.75
CA PRO A 37 -4.29 9.46 14.61
C PRO A 37 -3.79 8.03 14.85
N THR A 38 -4.02 7.51 16.06
CA THR A 38 -3.63 6.13 16.42
C THR A 38 -4.37 5.08 15.61
N SER A 39 -5.53 5.44 15.06
CA SER A 39 -6.33 4.65 14.14
C SER A 39 -7.18 5.59 13.29
N ILE A 40 -7.42 5.22 12.05
CA ILE A 40 -8.34 5.89 11.14
C ILE A 40 -9.25 4.82 10.53
N SER A 41 -10.52 5.14 10.30
CA SER A 41 -11.45 4.22 9.63
C SER A 41 -11.26 4.26 8.11
N PHE A 42 -11.72 3.21 7.42
CA PHE A 42 -11.67 3.17 5.96
C PHE A 42 -12.41 4.36 5.33
N ASP A 43 -13.64 4.63 5.77
CA ASP A 43 -14.47 5.69 5.19
C ASP A 43 -13.82 7.07 5.35
N GLU A 44 -13.25 7.36 6.52
CA GLU A 44 -12.51 8.60 6.75
C GLU A 44 -11.31 8.71 5.81
N ALA A 45 -10.47 7.67 5.73
CA ALA A 45 -9.32 7.66 4.84
C ALA A 45 -9.72 7.76 3.36
N TRP A 46 -10.83 7.14 2.99
CA TRP A 46 -11.36 7.16 1.62
C TRP A 46 -11.76 8.57 1.20
N THR A 47 -12.29 9.39 2.11
CA THR A 47 -12.62 10.80 1.81
C THR A 47 -11.39 11.69 1.61
N MET A 48 -10.20 11.25 2.05
CA MET A 48 -8.93 11.98 1.93
C MET A 48 -8.20 11.73 0.61
N ARG A 49 -8.77 10.90 -0.29
CA ARG A 49 -8.21 10.65 -1.62
C ARG A 49 -8.52 11.78 -2.59
N ASP A 50 -7.73 11.86 -3.66
CA ASP A 50 -8.10 12.67 -4.82
C ASP A 50 -9.38 12.10 -5.45
N PRO A 51 -10.50 12.85 -5.53
CA PRO A 51 -11.72 12.38 -6.20
C PRO A 51 -11.52 12.03 -7.68
N ALA A 52 -10.46 12.55 -8.31
CA ALA A 52 -10.08 12.23 -9.69
C ALA A 52 -9.12 11.03 -9.81
N ALA A 53 -8.83 10.33 -8.70
CA ALA A 53 -7.98 9.14 -8.73
C ALA A 53 -8.53 8.08 -9.70
N PRO A 54 -7.66 7.41 -10.49
CA PRO A 54 -8.09 6.41 -11.46
C PRO A 54 -8.63 5.15 -10.78
N ARG A 55 -9.38 4.32 -11.52
CA ARG A 55 -10.02 3.09 -10.99
C ARG A 55 -9.04 2.12 -10.32
N LEU A 56 -7.83 2.04 -10.89
CA LEU A 56 -6.73 1.19 -10.41
C LEU A 56 -5.85 1.85 -9.34
N TRP A 57 -6.25 3.01 -8.83
CA TRP A 57 -5.61 3.59 -7.65
C TRP A 57 -6.08 2.89 -6.38
N ALA A 58 -5.13 2.37 -5.61
CA ALA A 58 -5.38 1.61 -4.40
C ALA A 58 -4.99 2.38 -3.15
N LEU A 59 -5.88 2.52 -2.17
CA LEU A 59 -5.58 3.16 -0.90
C LEU A 59 -4.61 2.28 -0.08
N ALA A 60 -3.36 2.73 0.08
CA ALA A 60 -2.35 2.04 0.90
C ALA A 60 -2.27 2.59 2.33
N GLY A 61 -2.64 3.86 2.55
CA GLY A 61 -2.84 4.45 3.87
C GLY A 61 -2.89 5.98 3.84
N VAL A 62 -2.85 6.59 5.03
CA VAL A 62 -2.94 8.05 5.19
C VAL A 62 -1.71 8.57 5.94
N GLY A 63 -1.19 9.72 5.52
CA GLY A 63 -0.02 10.31 6.16
C GLY A 63 0.29 11.73 5.67
N GLY A 64 1.53 12.15 5.88
CA GLY A 64 1.99 13.49 5.52
C GLY A 64 1.44 14.59 6.43
N ASP A 65 1.93 15.81 6.23
CA ASP A 65 1.56 16.96 7.06
C ASP A 65 0.11 17.40 6.81
N ASP A 66 -0.39 17.20 5.59
CA ASP A 66 -1.76 17.52 5.18
C ASP A 66 -2.76 16.39 5.48
N LEU A 67 -2.31 15.28 6.08
CA LEU A 67 -3.12 14.07 6.34
C LEU A 67 -3.88 13.62 5.07
N ALA A 68 -3.14 13.31 4.01
CA ALA A 68 -3.69 12.89 2.73
C ALA A 68 -3.66 11.36 2.56
N ALA A 69 -4.53 10.83 1.72
CA ALA A 69 -4.50 9.44 1.33
C ALA A 69 -3.42 9.17 0.26
N TYR A 70 -2.69 8.07 0.44
CA TYR A 70 -1.60 7.64 -0.44
C TYR A 70 -1.82 6.21 -0.92
N GLY A 71 -1.38 5.97 -2.15
CA GLY A 71 -1.66 4.73 -2.84
C GLY A 71 -0.96 4.65 -4.19
N PRO A 72 -0.62 3.45 -4.68
CA PRO A 72 -0.18 3.26 -6.05
C PRO A 72 -1.36 3.39 -7.01
N ASP A 73 -1.11 3.95 -8.19
CA ASP A 73 -1.89 3.61 -9.37
C ASP A 73 -1.31 2.34 -10.01
N LEU A 74 -2.09 1.26 -10.00
CA LEU A 74 -1.67 -0.04 -10.51
C LEU A 74 -1.61 -0.08 -12.04
N ALA A 75 -2.17 0.91 -12.74
CA ALA A 75 -2.11 1.03 -14.21
C ALA A 75 -0.82 1.69 -14.74
N SER A 76 0.03 2.20 -13.85
CA SER A 76 1.28 2.88 -14.21
C SER A 76 2.48 2.27 -13.50
N GLY A 77 3.70 2.69 -13.84
CA GLY A 77 4.94 2.26 -13.18
C GLY A 77 5.74 1.23 -13.98
N THR A 78 6.53 0.41 -13.29
CA THR A 78 7.45 -0.57 -13.92
C THR A 78 6.87 -1.97 -14.05
N ALA A 79 5.85 -2.30 -13.27
CA ALA A 79 5.05 -3.51 -13.38
C ALA A 79 3.67 -3.27 -12.71
N PRO A 80 2.60 -3.93 -13.17
CA PRO A 80 1.25 -3.78 -12.63
C PRO A 80 1.11 -4.55 -11.31
N ALA A 81 1.96 -4.23 -10.34
CA ALA A 81 1.97 -4.90 -9.05
C ALA A 81 2.26 -3.99 -7.87
N PHE A 82 1.77 -4.41 -6.70
CA PHE A 82 2.05 -3.81 -5.40
C PHE A 82 2.26 -4.90 -4.35
N VAL A 83 3.31 -4.74 -3.53
CA VAL A 83 3.71 -5.74 -2.52
C VAL A 83 3.49 -5.20 -1.11
N VAL A 84 2.77 -5.95 -0.28
CA VAL A 84 2.64 -5.71 1.16
C VAL A 84 3.52 -6.69 1.92
N ALA A 85 4.67 -6.22 2.41
CA ALA A 85 5.63 -7.05 3.11
C ALA A 85 5.62 -6.77 4.61
N GLY A 86 5.86 -7.80 5.43
CA GLY A 86 6.06 -7.63 6.86
C GLY A 86 6.07 -8.98 7.60
N PRO A 87 6.49 -8.99 8.88
CA PRO A 87 6.46 -10.22 9.69
C PRO A 87 5.03 -10.64 10.01
N ALA A 88 4.86 -11.84 10.54
CA ALA A 88 3.57 -12.32 11.03
C ALA A 88 2.95 -11.31 12.04
N LYS A 89 1.64 -11.11 11.94
CA LYS A 89 0.86 -10.18 12.80
C LYS A 89 1.21 -8.70 12.66
N SER A 90 1.91 -8.29 11.59
CA SER A 90 2.19 -6.88 11.29
C SER A 90 1.01 -6.10 10.71
N GLY A 91 -0.12 -6.77 10.44
CA GLY A 91 -1.29 -6.16 9.82
C GLY A 91 -1.38 -6.33 8.30
N ARG A 92 -0.58 -7.22 7.69
CA ARG A 92 -0.59 -7.48 6.22
C ARG A 92 -1.99 -7.74 5.66
N SER A 93 -2.73 -8.67 6.25
CA SER A 93 -4.08 -9.01 5.80
C SER A 93 -5.04 -7.84 5.97
N THR A 94 -4.88 -7.03 7.03
CA THR A 94 -5.66 -5.79 7.20
C THR A 94 -5.32 -4.77 6.12
N ALA A 95 -4.05 -4.57 5.78
CA ALA A 95 -3.65 -3.70 4.68
C ALA A 95 -4.21 -4.19 3.34
N LEU A 96 -4.15 -5.51 3.08
CA LEU A 96 -4.76 -6.11 1.89
C LEU A 96 -6.27 -5.89 1.81
N VAL A 97 -7.00 -6.07 2.91
CA VAL A 97 -8.46 -5.81 2.95
C VAL A 97 -8.76 -4.36 2.60
N ASN A 98 -8.00 -3.40 3.14
CA ASN A 98 -8.21 -1.99 2.81
C ASN A 98 -7.89 -1.67 1.35
N ILE A 99 -6.81 -2.24 0.82
CA ILE A 99 -6.45 -2.10 -0.60
C ILE A 99 -7.55 -2.69 -1.48
N ALA A 100 -7.98 -3.92 -1.20
CA ALA A 100 -9.05 -4.60 -1.92
C ALA A 100 -10.36 -3.82 -1.87
N HIS A 101 -10.78 -3.38 -0.67
CA HIS A 101 -11.98 -2.59 -0.49
C HIS A 101 -11.92 -1.26 -1.25
N SER A 102 -10.75 -0.61 -1.31
CA SER A 102 -10.55 0.61 -2.10
C SER A 102 -10.70 0.39 -3.61
N LEU A 103 -10.25 -0.76 -4.12
CA LEU A 103 -10.40 -1.13 -5.53
C LEU A 103 -11.86 -1.40 -5.87
N LEU A 104 -12.59 -2.16 -5.03
CA LEU A 104 -14.03 -2.36 -5.19
C LEU A 104 -14.79 -1.03 -5.15
N ALA A 105 -14.47 -0.14 -4.20
CA ALA A 105 -15.08 1.18 -4.09
C ALA A 105 -14.79 2.09 -5.31
N SER A 106 -13.71 1.83 -6.04
CA SER A 106 -13.38 2.44 -7.33
C SER A 106 -14.05 1.75 -8.54
N GLY A 107 -14.81 0.68 -8.31
CA GLY A 107 -15.47 -0.11 -9.35
C GLY A 107 -14.52 -1.02 -10.14
N THR A 108 -13.42 -1.43 -9.53
CA THR A 108 -12.49 -2.44 -10.07
C THR A 108 -12.95 -3.83 -9.65
N GLN A 109 -12.83 -4.82 -10.53
CA GLN A 109 -13.15 -6.21 -10.23
C GLN A 109 -12.01 -6.89 -9.46
N LEU A 110 -12.33 -7.81 -8.55
CA LEU A 110 -11.35 -8.49 -7.71
C LEU A 110 -11.40 -10.02 -7.84
N ALA A 111 -10.23 -10.61 -8.03
CA ALA A 111 -10.00 -12.04 -7.84
C ALA A 111 -9.14 -12.23 -6.58
N SER A 112 -9.65 -12.90 -5.55
CA SER A 112 -8.91 -13.11 -4.31
C SER A 112 -8.23 -14.48 -4.28
N ALA A 113 -7.01 -14.55 -3.75
CA ALA A 113 -6.33 -15.82 -3.46
C ALA A 113 -5.91 -15.85 -1.99
N THR A 114 -6.47 -16.80 -1.23
CA THR A 114 -6.30 -16.92 0.21
C THR A 114 -6.03 -18.38 0.59
N PRO A 115 -4.80 -18.88 0.41
CA PRO A 115 -4.46 -20.29 0.69
C PRO A 115 -4.52 -20.63 2.19
N LYS A 116 -4.63 -19.61 3.05
CA LYS A 116 -4.92 -19.73 4.49
C LYS A 116 -6.16 -18.90 4.84
N PRO A 117 -6.81 -19.16 6.00
CA PRO A 117 -7.90 -18.32 6.49
C PRO A 117 -7.46 -16.85 6.56
N SER A 118 -8.18 -15.99 5.84
CA SER A 118 -7.86 -14.57 5.71
C SER A 118 -9.15 -13.74 5.74
N PRO A 119 -9.15 -12.54 6.36
CA PRO A 119 -10.28 -11.62 6.33
C PRO A 119 -10.64 -11.16 4.91
N LEU A 120 -9.74 -11.31 3.92
CA LEU A 120 -10.08 -11.05 2.51
C LEU A 120 -11.27 -11.87 2.00
N ARG A 121 -11.53 -13.05 2.59
CA ARG A 121 -12.65 -13.90 2.19
C ARG A 121 -14.01 -13.23 2.43
N GLU A 122 -14.08 -12.26 3.36
CA GLU A 122 -15.30 -11.48 3.61
C GLU A 122 -15.69 -10.58 2.42
N LEU A 123 -14.74 -10.31 1.51
CA LEU A 123 -14.99 -9.52 0.31
C LEU A 123 -15.52 -10.36 -0.87
N ALA A 124 -15.55 -11.69 -0.76
CA ALA A 124 -15.98 -12.57 -1.85
C ALA A 124 -17.46 -12.40 -2.24
N ASP A 125 -18.29 -11.91 -1.31
CA ASP A 125 -19.72 -11.67 -1.53
C ASP A 125 -20.03 -10.22 -1.97
N GLN A 126 -19.01 -9.40 -2.20
CA GLN A 126 -19.18 -7.99 -2.60
C GLN A 126 -19.36 -7.85 -4.12
N ASP A 127 -20.11 -6.84 -4.54
CA ASP A 127 -20.22 -6.47 -5.95
C ASP A 127 -18.84 -6.16 -6.54
N GLY A 128 -18.46 -6.86 -7.61
CA GLY A 128 -17.15 -6.77 -8.23
C GLY A 128 -16.17 -7.88 -7.83
N ALA A 129 -16.49 -8.72 -6.85
CA ALA A 129 -15.74 -9.97 -6.63
C ALA A 129 -16.05 -10.98 -7.74
N VAL A 130 -15.04 -11.36 -8.52
CA VAL A 130 -15.19 -12.25 -9.69
C VAL A 130 -14.66 -13.66 -9.47
N ALA A 131 -13.73 -13.84 -8.52
CA ALA A 131 -13.22 -15.16 -8.15
C ALA A 131 -12.65 -15.17 -6.72
N CYS A 132 -12.69 -16.35 -6.08
CA CYS A 132 -12.05 -16.60 -4.80
C CYS A 132 -11.36 -17.97 -4.82
N PHE A 133 -10.03 -17.97 -4.82
CA PHE A 133 -9.19 -19.16 -4.72
C PHE A 133 -8.78 -19.36 -3.27
N ASP A 134 -9.24 -20.44 -2.62
CA ASP A 134 -9.02 -20.65 -1.19
C ASP A 134 -8.12 -21.85 -0.86
N GLN A 135 -7.54 -22.47 -1.90
CA GLN A 135 -6.59 -23.58 -1.84
C GLN A 135 -5.14 -23.08 -1.99
N ASP A 136 -4.17 -23.97 -1.72
CA ASP A 136 -2.73 -23.72 -1.91
C ASP A 136 -2.25 -23.91 -3.36
N ASP A 137 -3.17 -24.20 -4.27
CA ASP A 137 -2.95 -24.23 -5.70
C ASP A 137 -4.07 -23.48 -6.43
N ILE A 138 -3.70 -22.73 -7.47
CA ILE A 138 -4.61 -22.01 -8.35
C ILE A 138 -4.51 -22.65 -9.72
N GLY A 139 -5.64 -23.12 -10.24
CA GLY A 139 -5.71 -23.73 -11.56
C GLY A 139 -5.29 -22.76 -12.66
N HIS A 140 -4.54 -23.26 -13.65
CA HIS A 140 -4.12 -22.46 -14.81
C HIS A 140 -5.32 -21.87 -15.56
N ASP A 141 -6.20 -22.75 -16.04
CA ASP A 141 -7.38 -22.40 -16.84
C ASP A 141 -8.34 -21.52 -16.03
N GLU A 142 -8.49 -21.82 -14.72
CA GLU A 142 -9.37 -21.08 -13.81
C GLU A 142 -8.96 -19.61 -13.67
N LEU A 143 -7.67 -19.34 -13.47
CA LEU A 143 -7.17 -17.97 -13.40
C LEU A 143 -7.20 -17.30 -14.78
N GLU A 144 -6.89 -18.02 -15.85
CA GLU A 144 -6.92 -17.48 -17.21
C GLU A 144 -8.34 -17.04 -17.60
N GLU A 145 -9.36 -17.87 -17.36
CA GLU A 145 -10.77 -17.53 -17.56
C GLU A 145 -11.20 -16.32 -16.72
N THR A 146 -10.75 -16.26 -15.47
CA THR A 146 -11.02 -15.12 -14.57
C THR A 146 -10.44 -13.82 -15.11
N LEU A 147 -9.25 -13.85 -15.70
CA LEU A 147 -8.59 -12.64 -16.23
C LEU A 147 -9.08 -12.28 -17.65
N ALA A 148 -9.67 -13.22 -18.39
CA ALA A 148 -10.14 -13.00 -19.76
C ALA A 148 -11.27 -11.96 -19.86
N VAL A 149 -11.97 -11.66 -18.76
CA VAL A 149 -13.01 -10.61 -18.70
C VAL A 149 -12.42 -9.21 -18.52
N ALA A 150 -11.14 -9.10 -18.17
CA ALA A 150 -10.50 -7.83 -17.88
C ALA A 150 -10.38 -6.94 -19.12
N SER A 151 -10.52 -5.64 -18.89
CA SER A 151 -10.25 -4.62 -19.90
C SER A 151 -9.81 -3.31 -19.24
N ALA A 152 -9.41 -2.32 -20.04
CA ALA A 152 -9.08 -0.99 -19.53
C ALA A 152 -10.28 -0.30 -18.82
N GLU A 153 -11.50 -0.60 -19.24
CA GLU A 153 -12.74 -0.03 -18.65
C GLU A 153 -13.24 -0.84 -17.45
N GLU A 154 -13.02 -2.16 -17.48
CA GLU A 154 -13.39 -3.12 -16.43
C GLU A 154 -12.15 -3.90 -15.97
N PRO A 155 -11.24 -3.25 -15.22
CA PRO A 155 -10.00 -3.88 -14.82
C PRO A 155 -10.22 -4.95 -13.75
N VAL A 156 -9.39 -5.99 -13.77
CA VAL A 156 -9.40 -7.08 -12.77
C VAL A 156 -8.09 -7.05 -11.98
N VAL A 157 -8.18 -7.02 -10.65
CA VAL A 157 -7.02 -7.10 -9.77
C VAL A 157 -7.02 -8.41 -9.00
N VAL A 158 -5.92 -9.15 -9.12
CA VAL A 158 -5.68 -10.33 -8.30
C VAL A 158 -5.11 -9.88 -6.96
N VAL A 159 -5.73 -10.26 -5.84
CA VAL A 159 -5.29 -9.93 -4.49
C VAL A 159 -4.93 -11.20 -3.74
N MET A 160 -3.65 -11.38 -3.41
CA MET A 160 -3.11 -12.61 -2.83
C MET A 160 -2.62 -12.39 -1.40
N ASP A 161 -3.18 -13.10 -0.43
CA ASP A 161 -2.63 -13.17 0.93
C ASP A 161 -1.72 -14.39 1.09
N ASP A 162 -0.73 -14.31 1.98
CA ASP A 162 0.29 -15.33 2.17
C ASP A 162 0.87 -15.89 0.85
N ALA A 163 1.22 -14.99 -0.07
CA ALA A 163 1.61 -15.33 -1.45
C ALA A 163 2.84 -16.25 -1.54
N GLU A 164 3.65 -16.37 -0.49
CA GLU A 164 4.72 -17.37 -0.41
C GLU A 164 4.23 -18.81 -0.53
N VAL A 165 2.97 -19.10 -0.19
CA VAL A 165 2.37 -20.45 -0.30
C VAL A 165 2.09 -20.79 -1.77
N LEU A 166 1.76 -19.78 -2.58
CA LEU A 166 1.36 -19.91 -3.98
C LEU A 166 2.53 -19.78 -4.96
N GLY A 167 3.76 -19.95 -4.47
CA GLY A 167 4.98 -19.83 -5.28
C GLY A 167 5.06 -20.84 -6.43
N GLU A 168 4.50 -22.04 -6.24
CA GLU A 168 4.56 -23.16 -7.19
C GLU A 168 3.19 -23.55 -7.79
N CYS A 169 2.18 -22.69 -7.66
CA CYS A 169 0.85 -22.97 -8.24
C CYS A 169 0.90 -23.19 -9.75
N ASP A 170 -0.12 -23.87 -10.28
CA ASP A 170 -0.25 -24.15 -11.71
C ASP A 170 -0.45 -22.87 -12.53
N ALA A 171 -1.13 -21.87 -11.95
CA ALA A 171 -1.32 -20.55 -12.54
C ALA A 171 -0.05 -19.66 -12.60
N ARG A 172 1.13 -20.12 -12.14
CA ARG A 172 2.38 -19.33 -12.15
C ARG A 172 2.75 -18.72 -13.50
N ARG A 173 2.33 -19.33 -14.61
CA ARG A 173 2.56 -18.80 -15.96
C ARG A 173 1.65 -17.62 -16.26
N VAL A 174 0.37 -17.72 -15.89
CA VAL A 174 -0.64 -16.66 -16.02
C VAL A 174 -0.23 -15.45 -15.19
N LEU A 175 0.14 -15.66 -13.92
CA LEU A 175 0.60 -14.59 -13.02
C LEU A 175 1.86 -13.87 -13.54
N ARG A 176 2.77 -14.60 -14.18
CA ARG A 176 3.94 -13.99 -14.81
C ARG A 176 3.57 -13.17 -16.05
N ASN A 177 2.63 -13.65 -16.87
CA ASN A 177 2.14 -12.90 -18.02
C ASN A 177 1.44 -11.61 -17.58
N LEU A 178 0.62 -11.67 -16.52
CA LEU A 178 0.01 -10.49 -15.90
C LEU A 178 1.07 -9.45 -15.51
N LEU A 179 2.18 -9.85 -14.89
CA LEU A 179 3.26 -8.93 -14.52
C LEU A 179 3.99 -8.32 -15.74
N GLU A 180 3.89 -8.94 -16.91
CA GLU A 180 4.58 -8.52 -18.14
C GLU A 180 3.66 -7.68 -19.05
N HIS A 181 2.35 -7.94 -19.06
CA HIS A 181 1.38 -7.35 -20.02
C HIS A 181 0.17 -6.67 -19.36
N GLY A 182 0.05 -6.72 -18.02
CA GLY A 182 -1.18 -6.32 -17.33
C GLY A 182 -1.57 -4.85 -17.48
N PHE A 183 -0.63 -3.96 -17.79
CA PHE A 183 -0.96 -2.57 -18.13
C PHE A 183 -1.86 -2.47 -19.36
N ASP A 184 -1.59 -3.26 -20.41
CA ASP A 184 -2.35 -3.25 -21.65
C ASP A 184 -3.65 -4.07 -21.52
N GLU A 185 -3.65 -5.09 -20.67
CA GLU A 185 -4.77 -6.00 -20.45
C GLU A 185 -5.77 -5.52 -19.38
N GLY A 186 -5.47 -4.43 -18.67
CA GLY A 186 -6.30 -3.97 -17.55
C GLY A 186 -6.24 -4.92 -16.35
N THR A 187 -5.13 -5.62 -16.17
CA THR A 187 -4.92 -6.55 -15.07
C THR A 187 -3.79 -6.08 -14.15
N ALA A 188 -3.96 -6.28 -12.84
CA ALA A 188 -2.91 -5.99 -11.88
C ALA A 188 -2.90 -6.97 -10.72
N LEU A 189 -1.82 -6.92 -9.93
CA LEU A 189 -1.57 -7.84 -8.84
C LEU A 189 -1.24 -7.09 -7.54
N VAL A 190 -1.96 -7.40 -6.47
CA VAL A 190 -1.58 -7.03 -5.11
C VAL A 190 -1.26 -8.31 -4.36
N LEU A 191 -0.08 -8.37 -3.73
CA LEU A 191 0.29 -9.55 -2.95
C LEU A 191 0.82 -9.16 -1.58
N ALA A 192 0.48 -9.93 -0.55
CA ALA A 192 1.13 -9.86 0.73
C ALA A 192 1.87 -11.15 1.07
N GLY A 193 2.92 -10.99 1.86
CA GLY A 193 3.69 -12.12 2.34
C GLY A 193 4.81 -11.72 3.26
N ASP A 194 5.51 -12.72 3.76
CA ASP A 194 6.68 -12.53 4.61
C ASP A 194 7.82 -11.92 3.78
N GLU A 195 8.45 -10.84 4.29
CA GLU A 195 9.51 -10.13 3.58
C GLU A 195 10.64 -11.08 3.16
N ASP A 196 11.00 -12.01 4.05
CA ASP A 196 12.04 -13.00 3.85
C ASP A 196 11.63 -14.10 2.85
N LYS A 197 10.33 -14.42 2.80
CA LYS A 197 9.77 -15.46 1.92
C LYS A 197 9.25 -14.94 0.60
N LEU A 198 9.27 -13.63 0.38
CA LEU A 198 9.05 -13.00 -0.92
C LEU A 198 10.39 -12.58 -1.56
N GLY A 199 11.49 -13.23 -1.18
CA GLY A 199 12.83 -12.93 -1.66
C GLY A 199 13.02 -13.17 -3.17
N PRO A 200 14.16 -12.73 -3.74
CA PRO A 200 14.50 -12.93 -5.16
C PRO A 200 14.56 -14.40 -5.59
N SER A 201 14.70 -15.32 -4.62
CA SER A 201 14.70 -16.76 -4.83
C SER A 201 13.31 -17.34 -5.08
N CYS A 202 12.23 -16.55 -4.90
CA CYS A 202 10.87 -17.02 -5.11
C CYS A 202 10.48 -16.94 -6.59
N PRO A 203 9.85 -17.98 -7.17
CA PRO A 203 9.83 -18.21 -8.62
C PRO A 203 9.25 -17.05 -9.41
N TRP A 204 8.03 -16.65 -9.06
CA TRP A 204 7.29 -15.58 -9.70
C TRP A 204 6.98 -14.40 -8.75
N PRO A 205 6.77 -14.56 -7.42
CA PRO A 205 6.54 -13.42 -6.53
C PRO A 205 7.74 -12.47 -6.44
N GLY A 206 8.97 -12.97 -6.66
CA GLY A 206 10.17 -12.14 -6.75
C GLY A 206 10.14 -11.15 -7.94
N LYS A 207 9.36 -11.44 -9.00
CA LYS A 207 9.17 -10.51 -10.12
C LYS A 207 8.26 -9.34 -9.76
N ALA A 208 7.26 -9.54 -8.89
CA ALA A 208 6.38 -8.45 -8.46
C ALA A 208 7.14 -7.32 -7.74
N LYS A 209 8.23 -7.65 -7.04
CA LYS A 209 9.13 -6.63 -6.44
C LYS A 209 9.81 -5.71 -7.48
N ARG A 210 9.86 -6.09 -8.76
CA ARG A 210 10.29 -5.20 -9.86
C ARG A 210 9.34 -4.05 -10.12
N ALA A 211 8.11 -4.09 -9.57
CA ALA A 211 7.23 -2.93 -9.54
C ALA A 211 7.84 -1.77 -8.75
N HIS A 212 8.87 -2.03 -7.93
CA HIS A 212 9.56 -1.04 -7.09
C HIS A 212 8.59 -0.21 -6.21
N ARG A 213 7.44 -0.80 -5.88
CA ARG A 213 6.35 -0.20 -5.12
C ARG A 213 5.80 -1.23 -4.14
N GLY A 214 5.61 -0.79 -2.91
CA GLY A 214 5.09 -1.64 -1.86
C GLY A 214 4.87 -0.88 -0.56
N LEU A 215 4.30 -1.60 0.40
CA LEU A 215 4.10 -1.21 1.79
C LEU A 215 4.91 -2.17 2.68
N LEU A 216 5.80 -1.62 3.51
CA LEU A 216 6.56 -2.42 4.48
C LEU A 216 6.02 -2.16 5.88
N LEU A 217 5.47 -3.22 6.48
CA LEU A 217 4.87 -3.20 7.80
C LEU A 217 5.86 -3.67 8.84
N SER A 218 5.97 -2.93 9.95
CA SER A 218 6.86 -3.24 11.06
C SER A 218 8.30 -3.56 10.60
N PRO A 219 8.99 -2.63 9.92
CA PRO A 219 10.34 -2.86 9.41
C PRO A 219 11.27 -3.27 10.54
N GLN A 220 11.88 -4.45 10.41
CA GLN A 220 12.83 -4.95 11.39
C GLN A 220 14.22 -4.37 11.10
N GLU A 221 14.97 -3.96 12.13
CA GLU A 221 16.30 -3.35 11.99
C GLU A 221 17.35 -4.21 11.26
N ARG A 222 17.01 -5.44 10.86
CA ARG A 222 17.91 -6.43 10.27
C ARG A 222 17.78 -6.61 8.75
N HIS A 223 16.85 -5.94 8.10
CA HIS A 223 16.72 -6.02 6.64
C HIS A 223 16.81 -4.63 6.05
N ALA A 224 18.03 -4.29 5.61
CA ALA A 224 18.23 -3.23 4.66
C ALA A 224 17.59 -3.68 3.34
N TRP A 225 16.30 -3.38 3.17
CA TRP A 225 15.64 -3.36 1.87
C TRP A 225 16.57 -2.65 0.87
N SER A 226 17.23 -3.43 0.01
CA SER A 226 18.33 -2.91 -0.80
C SER A 226 17.79 -2.11 -1.98
N GLY A 227 17.68 -0.80 -1.77
CA GLY A 227 17.62 0.17 -2.87
C GLY A 227 16.25 0.40 -3.50
N THR A 228 15.15 0.29 -2.75
CA THR A 228 13.81 0.53 -3.32
C THR A 228 12.98 1.49 -2.44
N PRO A 229 12.25 2.45 -3.03
CA PRO A 229 11.34 3.31 -2.29
C PRO A 229 10.10 2.53 -1.86
N VAL A 230 9.89 2.41 -0.56
CA VAL A 230 8.71 1.76 0.05
C VAL A 230 8.08 2.71 1.04
N ILE A 231 6.75 2.78 1.04
CA ILE A 231 5.98 3.54 2.02
C ILE A 231 6.24 2.92 3.39
N GLY A 232 6.73 3.72 4.35
CA GLY A 232 7.11 3.28 5.70
C GLY A 232 8.60 3.05 5.96
N SER A 233 9.48 3.26 4.97
CA SER A 233 10.94 3.11 5.17
C SER A 233 11.61 4.39 5.72
N ALA A 234 12.12 4.34 6.95
CA ALA A 234 12.98 5.40 7.50
C ALA A 234 14.45 5.12 7.14
N SER A 235 14.90 5.53 5.94
CA SER A 235 16.32 5.45 5.56
C SER A 235 17.03 6.79 5.76
N ARG A 236 18.10 6.81 6.59
CA ARG A 236 18.91 8.00 6.93
C ARG A 236 19.77 8.58 5.79
N ARG A 237 19.61 8.14 4.54
CA ARG A 237 20.42 8.63 3.40
C ARG A 237 19.64 9.18 2.21
N ALA A 238 18.32 9.16 2.25
CA ALA A 238 17.50 9.93 1.32
C ALA A 238 17.02 11.18 2.05
N THR A 239 17.04 12.33 1.38
CA THR A 239 16.39 13.57 1.82
C THR A 239 15.00 13.22 2.37
N PRO A 240 14.64 13.64 3.60
CA PRO A 240 13.49 13.07 4.29
C PRO A 240 12.19 13.61 3.71
N LEU A 241 11.41 12.75 3.06
CA LEU A 241 9.95 12.82 3.07
C LEU A 241 9.52 11.89 4.20
N SER A 242 9.32 12.45 5.40
CA SER A 242 8.88 11.72 6.58
C SER A 242 7.39 11.37 6.46
N ALA A 243 7.07 10.34 5.69
CA ALA A 243 5.73 9.75 5.70
C ALA A 243 5.66 8.70 6.81
N ALA A 244 5.23 9.10 7.99
CA ALA A 244 4.62 8.15 8.92
C ALA A 244 3.20 7.88 8.42
N LEU A 245 2.84 6.60 8.27
CA LEU A 245 1.54 6.15 7.75
C LEU A 245 0.80 5.48 8.91
N SER A 246 -0.42 5.93 9.22
CA SER A 246 -1.28 5.22 10.17
C SER A 246 -2.00 4.07 9.47
N LEU A 247 -1.96 2.88 10.07
CA LEU A 247 -2.69 1.71 9.57
C LEU A 247 -4.18 1.83 9.91
N LEU A 248 -5.02 1.56 8.91
CA LEU A 248 -6.48 1.49 9.02
C LEU A 248 -6.87 0.30 9.91
N ALA A 249 -7.60 0.56 11.00
CA ALA A 249 -8.06 -0.48 11.92
C ALA A 249 -9.49 -0.92 11.55
N GLY A 250 -9.72 -2.23 11.46
CA GLY A 250 -11.06 -2.80 11.29
C GLY A 250 -11.88 -2.65 12.58
N ALA A 251 -13.02 -1.98 12.49
CA ALA A 251 -13.95 -1.82 13.60
C ALA A 251 -14.73 -3.13 13.84
N GLY A 252 -14.33 -3.91 14.84
CA GLY A 252 -15.17 -4.97 15.40
C GLY A 252 -16.34 -4.35 16.16
N SER A 253 -17.56 -4.50 15.63
CA SER A 253 -18.79 -4.07 16.27
C SER A 253 -19.01 -4.82 17.59
N THR A 254 -18.95 -4.12 18.72
CA THR A 254 -19.49 -4.61 20.00
C THR A 254 -20.93 -4.13 20.14
N SER A 255 -21.87 -4.84 19.52
CA SER A 255 -23.29 -4.72 19.86
C SER A 255 -23.51 -5.28 21.26
N GLY A 256 -23.87 -4.38 22.19
CA GLY A 256 -24.14 -4.68 23.58
C GLY A 256 -25.25 -5.71 23.75
N THR A 257 -24.97 -6.74 24.54
CA THR A 257 -25.96 -7.66 25.08
C THR A 257 -26.60 -7.02 26.31
N ALA A 258 -27.75 -6.39 26.12
CA ALA A 258 -28.73 -6.23 27.18
C ALA A 258 -29.64 -7.46 27.17
N ASN A 259 -29.48 -8.34 28.17
CA ASN A 259 -30.58 -8.95 28.93
C ASN A 259 -30.00 -9.93 29.96
N LEU A 260 -29.97 -9.46 31.20
CA LEU A 260 -29.88 -10.27 32.41
C LEU A 260 -31.25 -10.91 32.67
N TRP A 261 -31.21 -12.08 33.28
CA TRP A 261 -32.33 -12.91 33.69
C TRP A 261 -33.35 -12.20 34.60
N GLN A 262 -34.62 -12.59 34.41
CA GLN A 262 -35.84 -12.32 35.21
C GLN A 262 -36.62 -11.02 34.93
#